data_AF-A0A954BH72-F1
#
_entry.id   AF-A0A954BH72-F1
#
_cell.length_a   1.000
_cell.length_b   1.000
_cell.length_c   1.000
_cell.angle_alpha   90.00
_cell.angle_beta   90.00
_cell.angle_gamma   90.00
#
_symmetry.space_group_name_H-M   'P 1'
#
loop_
_entity.id
_entity.type
_entity.pdbx_description
1 polymer ?
#
loop_
_entity_poly.entity_id
_entity_poly.type
_entity_poly.pdbx_seq_one_letter_code
_entity_poly.pdbx_strand_id
1 'polypeptide(L)'
;APELGEFRAHYAGFFDPGFGTNTGGSRAVLEVRSRDVPFILEHGQPVAKLVYEPMTERPKGLYGGKGSNYQGQGLKLSKHFRL
;
A
#
# COMPACT_ATOMS: atom_id res chain seq x y z
N ALA A 1 -10.06 -1.54 27.43
CA ALA A 1 -8.62 -1.61 27.07
C ALA A 1 -8.18 -0.20 26.73
N PRO A 2 -6.94 0.23 27.01
CA PRO A 2 -6.51 1.55 26.54
C PRO A 2 -6.67 1.55 25.02
N GLU A 3 -7.40 2.54 24.50
CA GLU A 3 -7.57 2.72 23.06
C GLU A 3 -6.19 3.08 22.51
N LEU A 4 -5.46 2.06 22.05
CA LEU A 4 -4.22 2.23 21.30
C LEU A 4 -4.53 3.17 20.14
N GLY A 5 -3.78 4.26 20.05
CA GLY A 5 -3.92 5.31 19.05
C GLY A 5 -4.21 4.71 17.66
N GLU A 6 -5.18 5.30 16.98
CA GLU A 6 -5.75 4.75 15.76
C GLU A 6 -4.68 4.61 14.66
N PHE A 7 -4.19 3.38 14.46
CA PHE A 7 -3.31 3.04 13.34
C PHE A 7 -4.16 2.81 12.09
N ARG A 8 -3.97 3.63 11.06
CA ARG A 8 -4.53 3.40 9.71
C ARG A 8 -3.40 3.15 8.74
N ALA A 9 -3.39 1.98 8.10
CA ALA A 9 -2.36 1.64 7.12
C ALA A 9 -2.58 2.34 5.77
N HIS A 10 -3.83 2.69 5.41
CA HIS A 10 -4.13 3.25 4.08
C HIS A 10 -5.52 3.92 3.98
N TYR A 11 -5.65 4.97 3.17
CA TYR A 11 -6.93 5.54 2.73
C TYR A 11 -7.41 4.98 1.38
N ALA A 12 -6.52 4.40 0.57
CA ALA A 12 -6.88 3.63 -0.63
C ALA A 12 -6.85 2.12 -0.32
N GLY A 13 -7.98 1.43 -0.30
CA GLY A 13 -8.08 0.09 0.29
C GLY A 13 -7.61 -1.10 -0.57
N PHE A 14 -7.40 -0.90 -1.88
CA PHE A 14 -7.21 -2.00 -2.82
C PHE A 14 -5.84 -2.00 -3.51
N PHE A 15 -5.34 -3.20 -3.77
CA PHE A 15 -4.24 -3.45 -4.70
C PHE A 15 -4.83 -3.98 -6.02
N ASP A 16 -4.54 -3.29 -7.12
CA ASP A 16 -5.05 -3.70 -8.44
C ASP A 16 -4.40 -5.01 -8.93
N PRO A 17 -5.14 -5.87 -9.64
CA PRO A 17 -4.57 -7.06 -10.27
C PRO A 17 -3.37 -6.71 -11.15
N GLY A 18 -2.23 -7.36 -10.91
CA GLY A 18 -0.95 -7.08 -11.59
C GLY A 18 0.02 -6.19 -10.80
N PHE A 19 -0.41 -5.59 -9.69
CA PHE A 19 0.51 -4.86 -8.82
C PHE A 19 1.62 -5.78 -8.30
N GLY A 20 2.88 -5.36 -8.45
CA GLY A 20 4.01 -6.11 -7.92
C GLY A 20 4.36 -7.40 -8.67
N THR A 21 3.74 -7.69 -9.82
CA THR A 21 4.11 -8.85 -10.65
C THR A 21 5.35 -8.62 -11.52
N ASN A 22 6.02 -7.47 -11.39
CA ASN A 22 7.30 -7.20 -12.05
C ASN A 22 8.46 -7.97 -11.40
N THR A 23 9.55 -8.15 -12.15
CA THR A 23 10.81 -8.67 -11.58
C THR A 23 11.25 -7.79 -10.40
N GLY A 24 11.44 -8.41 -9.23
CA GLY A 24 11.79 -7.70 -7.99
C GLY A 24 10.62 -7.18 -7.15
N GLY A 25 9.37 -7.33 -7.61
CA GLY A 25 8.18 -6.96 -6.87
C GLY A 25 7.97 -5.44 -6.74
N SER A 26 6.95 -5.06 -5.97
CA SER A 26 6.65 -3.66 -5.64
C SER A 26 6.41 -3.51 -4.14
N ARG A 27 6.94 -2.45 -3.54
CA ARG A 27 6.68 -2.15 -2.12
C ARG A 27 5.37 -1.38 -1.97
N ALA A 28 4.52 -1.85 -1.06
CA ALA A 28 3.38 -1.08 -0.60
C ALA A 28 3.88 0.14 0.20
N VAL A 29 3.38 1.32 -0.14
CA VAL A 29 3.57 2.53 0.67
C VAL A 29 2.44 2.58 1.68
N LEU A 30 2.71 2.93 2.93
CA LEU A 30 1.70 3.03 3.99
C LEU A 30 1.64 4.47 4.51
N GLU A 31 0.43 5.00 4.67
CA GLU A 31 0.21 6.33 5.24
C GLU A 31 0.00 6.24 6.75
N VAL A 32 1.10 6.13 7.50
CA VAL A 32 1.05 5.93 8.95
C VAL A 32 0.83 7.28 9.66
N ARG A 33 -0.15 7.33 10.58
CA ARG A 33 -0.38 8.47 11.48
C ARG A 33 -0.60 7.98 12.91
N SER A 34 -0.02 8.68 13.87
CA SER A 34 -0.34 8.52 15.30
C SER A 34 -1.49 9.45 15.66
N ARG A 35 -2.44 9.00 16.49
CA ARG A 35 -3.46 9.86 17.11
C ARG A 35 -3.43 9.68 18.62
N ASP A 36 -3.56 10.79 19.33
CA ASP A 36 -3.80 10.92 20.79
C ASP A 36 -2.68 10.44 21.73
N VAL A 37 -1.87 9.45 21.32
CA VAL A 37 -0.73 8.95 22.08
C VAL A 37 0.49 8.76 21.17
N PRO A 38 1.73 8.96 21.69
CA PRO A 38 2.94 8.59 20.97
C PRO A 38 2.98 7.08 20.70
N PHE A 39 3.38 6.71 19.49
CA PHE A 39 3.56 5.33 19.08
C PHE A 39 4.98 5.14 18.53
N ILE A 40 5.68 4.12 19.02
CA ILE A 40 6.99 3.73 18.51
C ILE A 40 6.77 2.70 17.41
N LEU A 41 7.28 2.97 16.21
CA LEU A 41 7.31 2.03 15.10
C LEU A 41 8.73 1.54 14.89
N GLU A 42 8.89 0.22 14.86
CA GLU A 42 10.20 -0.41 14.68
C GLU A 42 10.32 -1.10 13.33
N HIS A 43 11.56 -1.27 12.87
CA HIS A 43 11.84 -2.03 11.66
C HIS A 43 11.40 -3.49 11.83
N GLY A 44 10.66 -4.03 10.85
CA GLY A 44 10.18 -5.41 10.87
C GLY A 44 8.92 -5.64 11.70
N GLN A 45 8.41 -4.61 12.40
CA GLN A 45 7.16 -4.69 13.12
C GLN A 45 5.99 -4.97 12.15
N PRO A 46 5.17 -6.00 12.38
CA PRO A 46 3.97 -6.23 11.59
C PRO A 46 2.98 -5.08 11.79
N VAL A 47 2.64 -4.40 10.70
CA VAL A 47 1.74 -3.23 10.73
C VAL A 47 0.47 -3.41 9.90
N ALA A 48 0.45 -4.33 8.94
CA ALA A 48 -0.72 -4.54 8.09
C ALA A 48 -0.80 -6.00 7.61
N LYS A 49 -2.01 -6.41 7.22
CA LYS A 49 -2.28 -7.68 6.56
C LYS A 49 -2.75 -7.42 5.14
N LEU A 50 -2.17 -8.11 4.17
CA LEU A 50 -2.66 -8.14 2.80
C LEU A 50 -3.63 -9.31 2.65
N VAL A 51 -4.85 -9.02 2.22
CA VAL A 51 -5.89 -10.02 1.94
C VAL A 51 -6.04 -10.13 0.43
N TYR A 52 -6.06 -11.35 -0.08
CA TYR A 52 -6.26 -11.63 -1.49
C TYR A 52 -7.68 -12.13 -1.71
N GLU A 53 -8.36 -11.55 -2.68
CA GLU A 53 -9.71 -11.95 -3.08
C GLU A 53 -9.72 -12.30 -4.57
N PRO A 54 -10.45 -13.35 -4.98
CA PRO A 54 -10.59 -13.69 -6.39
C PRO A 54 -11.43 -12.64 -7.13
N MET A 55 -10.99 -12.27 -8.33
CA MET A 55 -11.80 -11.44 -9.22
C MET A 55 -12.98 -12.24 -9.79
N THR A 56 -14.09 -11.56 -10.05
CA THR A 56 -15.28 -12.15 -10.69
C THR A 56 -15.01 -12.65 -12.11
N GLU A 57 -14.10 -11.98 -12.82
CA GLU A 57 -13.63 -12.37 -14.16
C GLU A 57 -12.15 -11.98 -14.36
N ARG A 58 -11.53 -12.49 -15.43
CA ARG A 58 -10.15 -12.13 -15.77
C ARG A 58 -10.08 -10.66 -16.21
N PRO A 59 -9.27 -9.79 -15.56
CA PRO A 59 -9.16 -8.39 -15.96
C PRO A 59 -8.65 -8.21 -17.39
N LYS A 60 -9.25 -7.27 -18.13
CA LYS A 60 -8.83 -6.90 -19.49
C LYS A 60 -7.50 -6.15 -19.53
N GLY A 61 -7.15 -5.48 -18.43
CA GLY A 61 -5.89 -4.78 -18.26
C GLY A 61 -5.36 -5.02 -16.84
N LEU A 62 -4.06 -5.23 -16.75
CA LEU A 62 -3.36 -5.42 -15.48
C LEU A 62 -2.60 -4.14 -15.11
N TYR A 63 -2.44 -3.93 -13.82
CA TYR A 63 -1.56 -2.90 -13.30
C TYR A 63 -0.13 -3.14 -13.77
N GLY A 64 0.55 -2.06 -14.18
CA GLY A 64 1.86 -2.12 -14.84
C GLY A 64 1.80 -2.16 -16.38
N GLY A 65 0.61 -2.29 -17.00
CA GLY A 65 0.46 -2.35 -18.46
C GLY A 65 0.61 -1.01 -19.18
N LYS A 66 -0.20 0.00 -18.84
CA LYS A 66 -0.11 1.38 -19.36
C LYS A 66 -0.64 2.38 -18.33
N GLY A 67 0.08 3.48 -18.09
CA GLY A 67 -0.37 4.58 -17.21
C GLY A 67 -0.31 4.31 -15.69
N SER A 68 0.21 3.16 -15.25
CA SER A 68 0.42 2.85 -13.84
C SER A 68 1.60 3.64 -13.26
N ASN A 69 1.41 4.25 -12.09
CA ASN A 69 2.37 5.19 -11.53
C ASN A 69 3.35 4.54 -10.53
N TYR A 70 3.01 3.35 -10.03
CA TYR A 70 3.59 2.79 -8.82
C TYR A 70 4.09 1.34 -8.99
N GLN A 71 4.14 0.80 -10.22
CA GLN A 71 4.72 -0.53 -10.46
C GLN A 71 6.25 -0.48 -10.28
N GLY A 72 6.81 -1.47 -9.61
CA GLY A 72 8.23 -1.59 -9.30
C GLY A 72 8.75 -0.56 -8.28
N GLN A 73 7.86 0.11 -7.54
CA GLN A 73 8.27 1.21 -6.68
C GLN A 73 8.97 0.77 -5.38
N GLY A 74 9.85 1.65 -4.90
CA GLY A 74 10.24 1.75 -3.49
C GLY A 74 9.37 2.80 -2.77
N LEU A 75 9.96 3.56 -1.85
CA LEU A 75 9.27 4.71 -1.25
C LEU A 75 9.14 5.82 -2.31
N LYS A 76 7.90 6.21 -2.63
CA LYS A 76 7.60 7.19 -3.68
C LYS A 76 6.56 8.21 -3.21
N LEU A 77 6.85 9.49 -3.47
CA LEU A 77 5.90 10.60 -3.27
C LEU A 77 4.71 10.47 -4.24
N SER A 78 3.55 10.98 -3.81
CA SER A 78 2.35 10.98 -4.64
C SER A 78 2.60 11.68 -5.98
N LYS A 79 2.05 11.11 -7.07
CA LYS A 79 2.17 11.66 -8.43
C LYS A 79 1.61 13.08 -8.61
N HIS A 80 0.87 13.58 -7.62
CA HIS A 80 0.25 14.90 -7.64
C HIS A 80 1.20 16.01 -7.18
N PHE A 81 2.32 15.66 -6.54
CA PHE A 81 3.37 16.62 -6.23
C PHE A 81 4.23 16.86 -7.48
N ARG A 82 4.48 18.13 -7.79
CA ARG A 82 5.61 18.52 -8.64
C ARG A 82 6.81 18.73 -7.74
N LEU A 83 7.96 18.16 -8.14
CA LEU A 83 9.25 18.55 -7.59
C LEU A 83 9.61 19.96 -8.03
#